data_AF-A0A6J8F5U5-F1
#
_entry.id   AF-A0A6J8F5U5-F1
#
_cell.length_a   1.000
_cell.length_b   1.000
_cell.length_c   1.000
_cell.angle_alpha   90.00
_cell.angle_beta   90.00
_cell.angle_gamma   90.00
#
_symmetry.space_group_name_H-M   'P 1'
#
loop_
_entity.id
_entity.type
_entity.pdbx_description
1 polymer ?
#
loop_
_entity_poly.entity_id
_entity_poly.type
_entity_poly.pdbx_seq_one_letter_code
_entity_poly.pdbx_strand_id
1 'polypeptide(L)'
;MSSTFFLLKCVSKLFFKDGTGDPEFATTYIKSQNINRIPIMKLRGNRFNYLFYNSAGTYFLHKHLITYLKTSKSTLNYIQDYIVRALSNDNILAILRALGLISKIFTEPYWKKAGGEIETALGMGNIYNRLMEFLEIFIENPELVLTENGIKLFYGPDFPDDDIYSCLLKPCNLDNFTKDVIVKFCSDLKVKCMQLFKDFMPTGKYYAPNEEILDICKSCPSNNISVERLMVKMDNCIVNAPTYNTNSMESVIMFKNNNTQEWLHNKTDVETTKIIANARKQNNKFLSDVKCRKKDLFHQNLETIRQRQINESHRQVKLNVEMQTALDVFNRNGIWNTDSKIKEELEIINKKGPNYST
;
A
#
# COMPACT_ATOMS: atom_id res chain seq x y z
N MET A 1 -2.32 18.26 1.12
CA MET A 1 -1.43 17.10 1.43
C MET A 1 -0.07 17.14 0.74
N SER A 2 0.06 17.55 -0.54
CA SER A 2 1.35 17.52 -1.26
C SER A 2 2.49 18.28 -0.55
N SER A 3 2.24 19.52 -0.10
CA SER A 3 3.23 20.35 0.61
C SER A 3 3.63 19.78 1.98
N THR A 4 2.68 19.26 2.75
CA THR A 4 2.96 18.63 4.05
C THR A 4 3.81 17.37 3.90
N PHE A 5 3.51 16.53 2.90
CA PHE A 5 4.30 15.33 2.66
C PHE A 5 5.72 15.66 2.18
N PHE A 6 5.87 16.71 1.37
CA PHE A 6 7.18 17.21 0.97
C PHE A 6 7.98 17.72 2.17
N LEU A 7 7.36 18.48 3.09
CA LEU A 7 7.98 18.89 4.35
C LEU A 7 8.51 17.70 5.15
N LEU A 8 7.71 16.64 5.32
CA LEU A 8 8.13 15.45 6.08
C LEU A 8 9.32 14.74 5.42
N LYS A 9 9.38 14.72 4.08
CA LYS A 9 10.57 14.25 3.34
C LYS A 9 11.78 15.13 3.63
N CYS A 10 11.64 16.45 3.60
CA CYS A 10 12.72 17.38 3.90
C CYS A 10 13.25 17.20 5.34
N VAL A 11 12.35 17.10 6.33
CA VAL A 11 12.72 16.86 7.74
C VAL A 11 13.38 15.49 7.91
N SER A 12 12.86 14.43 7.29
CA SER A 12 13.51 13.12 7.31
C SER A 12 14.92 13.16 6.68
N LYS A 13 15.12 13.90 5.59
CA LYS A 13 16.43 14.05 4.95
C LYS A 13 17.44 14.78 5.85
N LEU A 14 16.97 15.73 6.67
CA LEU A 14 17.81 16.45 7.64
C LEU A 14 18.49 15.48 8.61
N PHE A 15 17.80 14.42 9.04
CA PHE A 15 18.28 13.47 10.06
C PHE A 15 18.92 12.17 9.53
N PHE A 16 18.75 11.82 8.25
CA PHE A 16 19.12 10.46 7.76
C PHE A 16 20.03 10.40 6.52
N LYS A 17 20.69 11.53 6.18
CA LYS A 17 21.69 11.71 5.11
C LYS A 17 21.31 11.06 3.76
N ASP A 18 20.70 11.85 2.89
CA ASP A 18 20.55 11.54 1.45
C ASP A 18 21.15 12.67 0.58
N GLY A 19 22.32 13.19 0.97
CA GLY A 19 23.11 14.17 0.21
C GLY A 19 22.92 15.66 0.56
N THR A 20 21.81 16.05 1.20
CA THR A 20 21.48 17.46 1.51
C THR A 20 21.24 17.78 2.99
N GLY A 21 21.28 16.76 3.86
CA GLY A 21 21.04 16.88 5.30
C GLY A 21 22.33 16.96 6.12
N ASP A 22 22.19 17.34 7.38
CA ASP A 22 23.28 17.49 8.34
C ASP A 22 22.98 16.69 9.62
N PRO A 23 22.95 15.35 9.52
CA PRO A 23 22.33 14.49 10.52
C PRO A 23 23.06 14.54 11.88
N GLU A 24 24.40 14.56 11.87
CA GLU A 24 25.20 14.54 13.09
C GLU A 24 24.99 15.84 13.90
N PHE A 25 25.07 17.00 13.24
CA PHE A 25 24.86 18.28 13.89
C PHE A 25 23.40 18.47 14.32
N ALA A 26 22.43 18.09 13.48
CA ALA A 26 21.01 18.17 13.84
C ALA A 26 20.70 17.26 15.04
N THR A 27 21.21 16.03 15.05
CA THR A 27 21.03 15.10 16.18
C THR A 27 21.71 15.61 17.44
N THR A 28 22.92 16.18 17.34
CA THR A 28 23.66 16.72 18.48
C THR A 28 22.92 17.92 19.09
N TYR A 29 22.41 18.82 18.25
CA TYR A 29 21.59 19.94 18.72
C TYR A 29 20.32 19.48 19.43
N ILE A 30 19.57 18.53 18.86
CA ILE A 30 18.33 18.05 19.50
C ILE A 30 18.63 17.37 20.85
N LYS A 31 19.73 16.62 20.94
CA LYS A 31 20.19 16.04 22.21
C LYS A 31 20.59 17.11 23.24
N SER A 32 21.18 18.23 22.82
CA SER A 32 21.49 19.34 23.73
C SER A 32 20.25 20.02 24.32
N GLN A 33 19.07 19.81 23.71
CA GLN A 33 17.77 20.25 24.22
C GLN A 33 17.12 19.21 25.16
N ASN A 34 17.89 18.23 25.67
CA ASN A 34 17.42 17.11 26.50
C ASN A 34 16.47 16.13 25.78
N ILE A 35 16.44 16.14 24.44
CA ILE A 35 15.65 15.19 23.64
C ILE A 35 16.57 14.06 23.17
N ASN A 36 16.64 12.99 23.97
CA ASN A 36 17.57 11.88 23.72
C ASN A 36 17.13 10.98 22.54
N ARG A 37 15.82 10.87 22.32
CA ARG A 37 15.24 10.07 21.25
C ARG A 37 14.60 10.99 20.21
N ILE A 38 15.11 10.96 18.99
CA ILE A 38 14.57 11.77 17.89
C ILE A 38 13.35 11.04 17.32
N PRO A 39 12.13 11.62 17.39
CA PRO A 39 10.91 10.98 16.92
C PRO A 39 10.70 11.11 15.40
N ILE A 40 11.75 10.94 14.61
CA ILE A 40 11.68 11.00 13.15
C ILE A 40 12.21 9.68 12.61
N MET A 41 11.44 9.04 11.75
CA MET A 41 11.84 7.83 11.02
C MET A 41 12.35 8.18 9.63
N LYS A 42 13.32 7.40 9.14
CA LYS A 42 13.77 7.49 7.76
C LYS A 42 12.63 7.07 6.82
N LEU A 43 12.17 8.00 5.98
CA LEU A 43 11.20 7.70 4.92
C LEU A 43 11.85 6.77 3.88
N ARG A 44 11.59 5.46 3.99
CA ARG A 44 11.96 4.45 3.00
C ARG A 44 10.71 3.77 2.45
N GLY A 45 10.58 3.74 1.12
CA GLY A 45 9.46 3.13 0.42
C GLY A 45 8.14 3.90 0.60
N ASN A 46 7.01 3.21 0.36
CA ASN A 46 5.66 3.79 0.37
C ASN A 46 4.86 3.48 1.64
N ARG A 47 5.53 3.27 2.78
CA ARG A 47 4.84 2.94 4.03
C ARG A 47 4.05 4.13 4.55
N PHE A 48 2.73 4.03 4.43
CA PHE A 48 1.76 5.05 4.82
C PHE A 48 1.90 5.46 6.30
N ASN A 49 2.21 4.51 7.19
CA ASN A 49 2.49 4.74 8.61
C ASN A 49 3.49 5.89 8.87
N TYR A 50 4.57 5.96 8.08
CA TYR A 50 5.66 6.92 8.35
C TYR A 50 5.21 8.37 8.18
N LEU A 51 4.14 8.60 7.41
CA LEU A 51 3.52 9.92 7.30
C LEU A 51 3.04 10.40 8.68
N PHE A 52 2.28 9.58 9.40
CA PHE A 52 1.67 9.92 10.68
C PHE A 52 2.71 10.04 11.78
N TYR A 53 3.60 9.04 11.88
CA TYR A 53 4.67 9.04 12.88
C TYR A 53 5.59 10.26 12.72
N ASN A 54 6.05 10.54 11.50
CA ASN A 54 6.89 11.70 11.26
C ASN A 54 6.13 13.02 11.44
N SER A 55 4.82 13.05 11.24
CA SER A 55 4.01 14.25 11.50
C SER A 55 3.97 14.57 12.99
N ALA A 56 3.74 13.57 13.84
CA ALA A 56 3.82 13.70 15.30
C ALA A 56 5.18 14.23 15.75
N GLY A 57 6.26 13.59 15.28
CA GLY A 57 7.62 14.02 15.62
C GLY A 57 8.01 15.39 15.07
N THR A 58 7.59 15.72 13.85
CA THR A 58 7.88 17.04 13.25
C THR A 58 7.13 18.14 13.98
N TYR A 59 5.87 17.91 14.36
CA TYR A 59 5.13 18.83 15.20
C TYR A 59 5.80 18.99 16.57
N PHE A 60 6.20 17.91 17.23
CA PHE A 60 6.91 18.01 18.51
C PHE A 60 8.21 18.83 18.42
N LEU A 61 8.99 18.62 17.36
CA LEU A 61 10.28 19.29 17.18
C LEU A 61 10.22 20.68 16.52
N HIS A 62 9.05 21.17 16.08
CA HIS A 62 8.97 22.32 15.16
C HIS A 62 9.73 23.56 15.66
N LYS A 63 9.58 23.93 16.93
CA LYS A 63 10.27 25.09 17.52
C LYS A 63 11.78 24.88 17.54
N HIS A 64 12.24 23.71 17.96
CA HIS A 64 13.67 23.37 18.00
C HIS A 64 14.27 23.36 16.60
N LEU A 65 13.55 22.85 15.59
CA LEU A 65 13.99 22.85 14.19
C LEU A 65 14.12 24.26 13.62
N ILE A 66 13.16 25.15 13.88
CA ILE A 66 13.23 26.55 13.46
C ILE A 66 14.43 27.23 14.12
N THR A 67 14.60 27.08 15.44
CA THR A 67 15.72 27.68 16.17
C THR A 67 17.05 27.15 15.66
N TYR A 68 17.19 25.83 15.49
CA TYR A 68 18.39 25.20 14.95
C TYR A 68 18.77 25.80 13.60
N LEU A 69 17.84 25.82 12.64
CA LEU A 69 18.13 26.29 11.29
C LEU A 69 18.47 27.79 11.28
N LYS A 70 17.78 28.61 12.09
CA LYS A 70 18.07 30.05 12.16
C LYS A 70 19.38 30.40 12.87
N THR A 71 19.83 29.58 13.81
CA THR A 71 21.01 29.90 14.66
C THR A 71 22.29 29.20 14.23
N SER A 72 22.20 28.01 13.64
CA SER A 72 23.38 27.17 13.34
C SER A 72 24.09 27.54 12.05
N LYS A 73 23.44 28.25 11.11
CA LYS A 73 24.01 28.55 9.78
C LYS A 73 23.75 30.00 9.36
N SER A 74 24.76 30.61 8.74
CA SER A 74 24.67 31.96 8.16
C SER A 74 23.82 32.00 6.89
N THR A 75 23.77 30.90 6.13
CA THR A 75 22.94 30.75 4.93
C THR A 75 22.21 29.40 4.93
N LEU A 76 20.93 29.43 4.57
CA LEU A 76 20.08 28.24 4.42
C LEU A 76 20.03 27.81 2.96
N ASN A 77 20.11 26.50 2.71
CA ASN A 77 19.80 25.98 1.39
C ASN A 77 18.27 25.95 1.15
N TYR A 78 17.85 25.78 -0.10
CA TYR A 78 16.44 25.76 -0.48
C TYR A 78 15.57 24.81 0.36
N ILE A 79 16.09 23.62 0.70
CA ILE A 79 15.36 22.62 1.50
C ILE A 79 15.19 23.09 2.95
N GLN A 80 16.24 23.63 3.55
CA GLN A 80 16.22 24.12 4.93
C GLN A 80 15.34 25.35 5.08
N ASP A 81 15.43 26.28 4.13
CA ASP A 81 14.57 27.45 4.09
C ASP A 81 13.09 27.05 3.89
N TYR A 82 12.81 26.07 3.02
CA TYR A 82 11.47 25.49 2.92
C TYR A 82 10.96 24.92 4.25
N ILE A 83 11.80 24.18 4.99
CA ILE A 83 11.44 23.65 6.32
C ILE A 83 11.06 24.80 7.26
N VAL A 84 11.85 25.87 7.34
CA VAL A 84 11.57 27.01 8.22
C VAL A 84 10.27 27.69 7.84
N ARG A 85 10.06 28.00 6.56
CA ARG A 85 8.81 28.63 6.08
C ARG A 85 7.60 27.76 6.34
N ALA A 86 7.70 26.46 6.08
CA ALA A 86 6.59 25.53 6.25
C ALA A 86 6.24 25.30 7.73
N LEU A 87 7.24 25.19 8.61
CA LEU A 87 7.01 25.07 10.06
C LEU A 87 6.57 26.39 10.71
N SER A 88 6.76 27.53 10.04
CA SER A 88 6.24 28.82 10.48
C SER A 88 4.80 29.08 10.00
N ASN A 89 4.21 28.16 9.23
CA ASN A 89 2.86 28.29 8.71
C ASN A 89 1.86 27.53 9.59
N ASP A 90 0.95 28.26 10.23
CA ASP A 90 -0.06 27.73 11.15
C ASP A 90 -0.94 26.65 10.52
N ASN A 91 -1.30 26.78 9.24
CA ASN A 91 -2.11 25.77 8.54
C ASN A 91 -1.33 24.46 8.39
N ILE A 92 -0.03 24.52 8.12
CA ILE A 92 0.81 23.32 8.01
C ILE A 92 1.01 22.70 9.39
N LEU A 93 1.23 23.51 10.43
CA LEU A 93 1.34 23.02 11.81
C LEU A 93 0.06 22.32 12.27
N ALA A 94 -1.12 22.88 11.98
CA ALA A 94 -2.39 22.25 12.28
C ALA A 94 -2.56 20.90 11.57
N ILE A 95 -2.18 20.80 10.30
CA ILE A 95 -2.20 19.53 9.55
C ILE A 95 -1.23 18.53 10.17
N LEU A 96 -0.01 18.94 10.53
CA LEU A 96 0.97 18.07 11.19
C LEU A 96 0.46 17.56 12.54
N ARG A 97 -0.20 18.43 13.31
CA ARG A 97 -0.83 18.07 14.59
C ARG A 97 -1.96 17.07 14.39
N ALA A 98 -2.86 17.33 13.44
CA ALA A 98 -3.95 16.43 13.10
C ALA A 98 -3.43 15.03 12.73
N LEU A 99 -2.46 14.95 11.82
CA LEU A 99 -1.83 13.70 11.43
C LEU A 99 -1.07 13.03 12.59
N GLY A 100 -0.45 13.81 13.47
CA GLY A 100 0.22 13.31 14.67
C GLY A 100 -0.76 12.70 15.69
N LEU A 101 -1.90 13.35 15.92
CA LEU A 101 -2.98 12.82 16.77
C LEU A 101 -3.54 11.51 16.18
N ILE A 102 -3.79 11.48 14.87
CA ILE A 102 -4.18 10.28 14.15
C ILE A 102 -3.11 9.17 14.29
N SER A 103 -1.82 9.54 14.34
CA SER A 103 -0.73 8.60 14.61
C SER A 103 -0.96 7.84 15.90
N LYS A 104 -1.12 8.60 16.99
CA LYS A 104 -1.19 8.07 18.36
C LYS A 104 -2.50 7.37 18.65
N ILE A 105 -3.62 7.89 18.16
CA ILE A 105 -4.94 7.35 18.51
C ILE A 105 -5.33 6.18 17.60
N PHE A 106 -4.95 6.22 16.32
CA PHE A 106 -5.41 5.27 15.30
C PHE A 106 -4.29 4.42 14.70
N THR A 107 -3.28 5.03 14.07
CA THR A 107 -2.37 4.22 13.22
C THR A 107 -1.39 3.38 14.02
N GLU A 108 -0.80 3.91 15.09
CA GLU A 108 0.15 3.17 15.93
C GLU A 108 -0.53 1.97 16.62
N PRO A 109 -1.70 2.11 17.27
CA PRO A 109 -2.41 0.96 17.84
C PRO A 109 -2.80 -0.07 16.77
N TYR A 110 -3.28 0.39 15.62
CA TYR A 110 -3.61 -0.49 14.50
C TYR A 110 -2.41 -1.33 14.06
N TRP A 111 -1.25 -0.70 13.84
CA TRP A 111 -0.05 -1.42 13.38
C TRP A 111 0.56 -2.33 14.45
N LYS A 112 0.40 -2.02 15.73
CA LYS A 112 0.79 -2.94 16.82
C LYS A 112 -0.05 -4.22 16.77
N LYS A 113 -1.38 -4.09 16.70
CA LYS A 113 -2.29 -5.23 16.60
C LYS A 113 -2.09 -6.04 15.32
N ALA A 114 -2.15 -5.37 14.17
CA ALA A 114 -2.02 -6.01 12.86
C ALA A 114 -0.60 -6.57 12.60
N GLY A 115 0.43 -6.02 13.27
CA GLY A 115 1.83 -6.36 13.06
C GLY A 115 2.38 -7.46 13.96
N GLY A 116 1.64 -7.91 14.98
CA GLY A 116 2.17 -8.89 15.93
C GLY A 116 1.17 -9.63 16.82
N GLU A 117 -0.01 -9.08 17.09
CA GLU A 117 -1.00 -9.75 17.97
C GLU A 117 -1.96 -10.65 17.19
N ILE A 118 -2.22 -10.33 15.93
CA ILE A 118 -3.15 -11.09 15.10
C ILE A 118 -2.36 -11.99 14.17
N GLU A 119 -2.58 -13.29 14.31
CA GLU A 119 -1.86 -14.30 13.55
C GLU A 119 -2.42 -14.46 12.12
N THR A 120 -3.73 -14.41 11.97
CA THR A 120 -4.41 -14.74 10.70
C THR A 120 -5.10 -13.55 10.06
N ALA A 121 -5.21 -13.57 8.73
CA ALA A 121 -5.97 -12.59 7.97
C ALA A 121 -7.45 -12.49 8.41
N LEU A 122 -8.06 -13.61 8.79
CA LEU A 122 -9.45 -13.63 9.26
C LEU A 122 -9.63 -12.95 10.62
N GLY A 123 -8.62 -13.04 11.50
CA GLY A 123 -8.63 -12.33 12.79
C GLY A 123 -8.69 -10.81 12.66
N MET A 124 -8.35 -10.26 11.49
CA MET A 124 -8.46 -8.82 11.21
C MET A 124 -9.90 -8.33 11.07
N GLY A 125 -10.90 -9.20 10.85
CA GLY A 125 -12.30 -8.80 10.68
C GLY A 125 -12.82 -7.96 11.85
N ASN A 126 -12.57 -8.41 13.08
CA ASN A 126 -12.96 -7.68 14.30
C ASN A 126 -12.27 -6.31 14.41
N ILE A 127 -11.03 -6.22 13.92
CA ILE A 127 -10.30 -4.95 13.89
C ILE A 127 -10.90 -3.97 12.89
N TYR A 128 -11.29 -4.45 11.71
CA TYR A 128 -11.92 -3.61 10.70
C TYR A 128 -13.28 -3.09 11.17
N ASN A 129 -14.09 -3.94 11.82
CA ASN A 129 -15.36 -3.50 12.40
C ASN A 129 -15.15 -2.45 13.50
N ARG A 130 -14.21 -2.69 14.42
CA ARG A 130 -13.88 -1.72 15.46
C ARG A 130 -13.37 -0.39 14.88
N LEU A 131 -12.58 -0.45 13.81
CA LEU A 131 -12.12 0.74 13.11
C LEU A 131 -13.28 1.53 12.52
N MET A 132 -14.26 0.86 11.92
CA MET A 132 -15.43 1.52 11.35
C MET A 132 -16.27 2.25 12.42
N GLU A 133 -16.55 1.59 13.54
CA GLU A 133 -17.21 2.21 14.70
C GLU A 133 -16.43 3.42 15.21
N PHE A 134 -15.11 3.26 15.35
CA PHE A 134 -14.23 4.33 15.80
C PHE A 134 -14.29 5.54 14.86
N LEU A 135 -14.21 5.33 13.55
CA LEU A 135 -14.28 6.42 12.57
C LEU A 135 -15.63 7.14 12.61
N GLU A 136 -16.73 6.42 12.82
CA GLU A 136 -18.07 7.01 12.96
C GLU A 136 -18.16 7.95 14.16
N ILE A 137 -17.75 7.48 15.34
CA ILE A 137 -17.81 8.28 16.55
C ILE A 137 -16.96 9.55 16.43
N PHE A 138 -15.80 9.47 15.78
CA PHE A 138 -14.91 10.62 15.58
C PHE A 138 -15.44 11.65 14.58
N ILE A 139 -16.19 11.20 13.58
CA ILE A 139 -16.86 12.11 12.63
C ILE A 139 -17.99 12.86 13.33
N GLU A 140 -18.74 12.18 14.21
CA GLU A 140 -19.84 12.79 14.96
C GLU A 140 -19.34 13.68 16.12
N ASN A 141 -18.26 13.30 16.79
CA ASN A 141 -17.75 13.95 18.00
C ASN A 141 -16.24 14.25 17.90
N PRO A 142 -15.82 15.22 17.07
CA PRO A 142 -14.41 15.52 16.82
C PRO A 142 -13.67 16.09 18.04
N GLU A 143 -14.38 16.65 19.02
CA GLU A 143 -13.77 17.17 20.26
C GLU A 143 -13.07 16.06 21.05
N LEU A 144 -13.51 14.81 20.91
CA LEU A 144 -12.92 13.67 21.61
C LEU A 144 -11.46 13.41 21.22
N VAL A 145 -10.99 13.94 20.09
CA VAL A 145 -9.58 13.80 19.66
C VAL A 145 -8.63 14.59 20.56
N LEU A 146 -9.09 15.73 21.09
CA LEU A 146 -8.27 16.68 21.85
C LEU A 146 -8.32 16.43 23.36
N THR A 147 -9.04 15.40 23.78
CA THR A 147 -9.20 15.04 25.20
C THR A 147 -8.23 13.91 25.57
N GLU A 148 -7.53 14.04 26.68
CA GLU A 148 -6.55 13.06 27.18
C GLU A 148 -7.16 11.68 27.47
N ASN A 149 -8.42 11.67 27.91
CA ASN A 149 -9.25 10.46 28.08
C ASN A 149 -10.23 10.23 26.91
N GLY A 150 -9.89 10.74 25.73
CA GLY A 150 -10.68 10.54 24.52
C GLY A 150 -10.81 9.07 24.12
N ILE A 151 -11.69 8.81 23.15
CA ILE A 151 -11.92 7.46 22.64
C ILE A 151 -10.67 6.97 21.92
N LYS A 152 -10.21 5.77 22.26
CA LYS A 152 -9.09 5.08 21.60
C LYS A 152 -9.61 3.97 20.69
N LEU A 153 -8.84 3.63 19.67
CA LEU A 153 -9.21 2.54 18.75
C LEU A 153 -9.37 1.21 19.50
N PHE A 154 -8.44 0.90 20.41
CA PHE A 154 -8.49 -0.27 21.28
C PHE A 154 -8.39 0.14 22.76
N TYR A 155 -9.02 -0.67 23.62
CA TYR A 155 -8.95 -0.52 25.08
C TYR A 155 -7.66 -1.17 25.60
N GLY A 156 -6.88 -0.44 26.40
CA GLY A 156 -5.63 -0.93 27.01
C GLY A 156 -4.61 0.18 27.27
N PRO A 157 -3.54 -0.09 28.05
CA PRO A 157 -2.43 0.84 28.27
C PRO A 157 -1.55 0.91 27.02
N ASP A 158 -2.05 1.52 25.95
CA ASP A 158 -1.40 1.40 24.65
C ASP A 158 -0.21 2.33 24.42
N PHE A 159 0.08 3.22 25.38
CA PHE A 159 1.24 4.11 25.31
C PHE A 159 1.85 4.33 26.70
N PRO A 160 3.18 4.22 26.86
CA PRO A 160 3.84 4.94 27.93
C PRO A 160 3.54 6.44 27.73
N ASP A 161 3.40 7.19 28.82
CA ASP A 161 3.29 8.65 28.77
C ASP A 161 4.42 9.19 27.89
N ASP A 162 4.05 9.68 26.70
CA ASP A 162 4.96 10.11 25.65
C ASP A 162 4.84 11.62 25.55
N ASP A 163 5.94 12.34 25.81
CA ASP A 163 6.02 13.80 25.73
C ASP A 163 5.44 14.35 24.42
N ILE A 164 5.51 13.56 23.35
CA ILE A 164 4.94 13.89 22.04
C ILE A 164 3.41 13.94 22.09
N TYR A 165 2.77 12.94 22.71
CA TYR A 165 1.31 12.91 22.79
C TYR A 165 0.79 14.02 23.70
N SER A 166 1.43 14.23 24.85
CA SER A 166 1.12 15.36 25.73
C SER A 166 1.32 16.70 25.02
N CYS A 167 2.35 16.83 24.17
CA CYS A 167 2.54 18.05 23.37
C CYS A 167 1.45 18.26 22.31
N LEU A 168 0.93 17.20 21.68
CA LEU A 168 -0.15 17.28 20.70
C LEU A 168 -1.49 17.68 21.33
N LEU A 169 -1.74 17.28 22.57
CA LEU A 169 -2.97 17.59 23.30
C LEU A 169 -3.01 19.00 23.90
N LYS A 170 -1.89 19.72 23.96
CA LYS A 170 -1.85 21.09 24.51
C LYS A 170 -2.83 22.01 23.74
N PRO A 171 -3.75 22.71 24.44
CA PRO A 171 -4.66 23.65 23.80
C PRO A 171 -3.89 24.73 23.03
N CYS A 172 -4.35 25.04 21.83
CA CYS A 172 -3.75 26.13 21.05
C CYS A 172 -4.73 26.70 20.02
N ASN A 173 -4.38 27.85 19.45
CA ASN A 173 -5.22 28.56 18.46
C ASN A 173 -5.51 27.74 17.19
N LEU A 174 -4.83 26.60 17.00
CA LEU A 174 -5.00 25.71 15.85
C LEU A 174 -6.06 24.63 16.09
N ASP A 175 -6.68 24.54 17.27
CA ASP A 175 -7.62 23.47 17.66
C ASP A 175 -8.76 23.28 16.64
N ASN A 176 -9.43 24.35 16.24
CA ASN A 176 -10.56 24.27 15.31
C ASN A 176 -10.15 23.72 13.95
N PHE A 177 -9.09 24.26 13.34
CA PHE A 177 -8.62 23.78 12.05
C PHE A 177 -8.04 22.37 12.13
N THR A 178 -7.42 22.00 13.27
CA THR A 178 -6.95 20.63 13.52
C THR A 178 -8.12 19.65 13.50
N LYS A 179 -9.24 19.98 14.17
CA LYS A 179 -10.48 19.18 14.17
C LYS A 179 -11.05 19.01 12.76
N ASP A 180 -11.15 20.10 11.98
CA ASP A 180 -11.67 20.04 10.60
C ASP A 180 -10.86 19.09 9.72
N VAL A 181 -9.52 19.14 9.84
CA VAL A 181 -8.62 18.25 9.10
C VAL A 181 -8.82 16.78 9.52
N ILE A 182 -8.99 16.51 10.81
CA ILE A 182 -9.24 15.15 11.31
C ILE A 182 -10.59 14.63 10.80
N VAL A 183 -11.67 15.40 10.93
CA VAL A 183 -13.01 15.01 10.46
C VAL A 183 -12.98 14.68 8.98
N LYS A 184 -12.34 15.55 8.18
CA LYS A 184 -12.21 15.32 6.74
C LYS A 184 -11.42 14.05 6.45
N PHE A 185 -10.31 13.83 7.13
CA PHE A 185 -9.50 12.63 6.96
C PHE A 185 -10.26 11.36 7.37
N CYS A 186 -10.92 11.35 8.52
CA CYS A 186 -11.69 10.21 9.01
C CYS A 186 -12.87 9.89 8.08
N SER A 187 -13.54 10.91 7.54
CA SER A 187 -14.63 10.73 6.57
C SER A 187 -14.13 10.07 5.28
N ASP A 188 -13.01 10.56 4.73
CA ASP A 188 -12.43 10.00 3.51
C ASP A 188 -11.88 8.57 3.75
N LEU A 189 -11.26 8.35 4.92
CA LEU A 189 -10.75 7.03 5.33
C LEU A 189 -11.89 6.04 5.50
N LYS A 190 -13.00 6.42 6.13
CA LYS A 190 -14.19 5.57 6.30
C LYS A 190 -14.70 5.06 4.95
N VAL A 191 -14.84 5.94 3.96
CA VAL A 191 -15.26 5.57 2.60
C VAL A 191 -14.32 4.55 1.98
N LYS A 192 -13.00 4.75 2.14
CA LYS A 192 -11.99 3.81 1.63
C LYS A 192 -12.00 2.48 2.37
N CYS A 193 -12.12 2.49 3.69
CA CYS A 193 -12.21 1.27 4.51
C CYS A 193 -13.43 0.42 4.14
N MET A 194 -14.60 1.03 3.92
CA MET A 194 -15.78 0.29 3.46
C MET A 194 -15.57 -0.41 2.12
N GLN A 195 -14.84 0.23 1.20
CA GLN A 195 -14.53 -0.36 -0.11
C GLN A 195 -13.50 -1.49 0.02
N LEU A 196 -12.42 -1.26 0.78
CA LEU A 196 -11.30 -2.20 0.91
C LEU A 196 -11.66 -3.42 1.77
N PHE A 197 -12.47 -3.24 2.80
CA PHE A 197 -12.80 -4.28 3.78
C PHE A 197 -14.21 -4.82 3.57
N LYS A 198 -14.84 -4.58 2.41
CA LYS A 198 -16.21 -5.01 2.09
C LYS A 198 -16.46 -6.48 2.42
N ASP A 199 -15.48 -7.35 2.15
CA ASP A 199 -15.62 -8.79 2.40
C ASP A 199 -15.59 -9.15 3.89
N PHE A 200 -15.10 -8.27 4.76
CA PHE A 200 -15.08 -8.44 6.23
C PHE A 200 -16.19 -7.67 6.95
N MET A 201 -17.01 -6.90 6.24
CA MET A 201 -18.17 -6.17 6.79
C MET A 201 -19.39 -7.10 6.91
N PRO A 202 -20.47 -6.74 7.64
CA PRO A 202 -21.62 -7.63 7.89
C PRO A 202 -22.25 -8.33 6.67
N THR A 203 -22.11 -7.76 5.46
CA THR A 203 -22.59 -8.33 4.19
C THR A 203 -21.52 -9.10 3.41
N GLY A 204 -20.31 -9.21 3.95
CA GLY A 204 -19.12 -9.75 3.31
C GLY A 204 -18.91 -11.23 3.59
N LYS A 205 -18.17 -11.89 2.68
CA LYS A 205 -17.90 -13.33 2.69
C LYS A 205 -17.16 -13.81 3.95
N TYR A 206 -16.34 -12.95 4.56
CA TYR A 206 -15.42 -13.27 5.65
C TYR A 206 -15.87 -12.69 7.01
N TYR A 207 -17.07 -12.12 7.11
CA TYR A 207 -17.59 -11.59 8.37
C TYR A 207 -17.92 -12.69 9.40
N ALA A 208 -18.50 -13.79 8.92
CA ALA A 208 -18.79 -14.99 9.69
C ALA A 208 -18.29 -16.22 8.92
N PRO A 209 -16.97 -16.48 8.90
CA PRO A 209 -16.40 -17.57 8.11
C PRO A 209 -16.86 -18.93 8.66
N ASN A 210 -17.19 -19.87 7.77
CA ASN A 210 -17.46 -21.26 8.13
C ASN A 210 -16.14 -22.01 8.47
N GLU A 211 -16.26 -23.21 9.04
CA GLU A 211 -15.09 -24.03 9.41
C GLU A 211 -14.16 -24.33 8.23
N GLU A 212 -14.71 -24.50 7.02
CA GLU A 212 -13.94 -24.73 5.80
C GLU A 212 -13.05 -23.53 5.43
N ILE A 213 -13.60 -22.31 5.47
CA ILE A 213 -12.84 -21.08 5.20
C ILE A 213 -11.79 -20.85 6.30
N LEU A 214 -12.11 -21.17 7.55
CA LEU A 214 -11.15 -21.08 8.66
C LEU A 214 -9.95 -22.00 8.43
N ASP A 215 -10.18 -23.23 7.97
CA ASP A 215 -9.10 -24.18 7.69
C ASP A 215 -8.22 -23.72 6.50
N ILE A 216 -8.84 -23.28 5.40
CA ILE A 216 -8.12 -22.79 4.22
C ILE A 216 -7.27 -21.56 4.57
N CYS A 217 -7.80 -20.64 5.37
CA CYS A 217 -7.13 -19.38 5.70
C CYS A 217 -6.21 -19.47 6.93
N LYS A 218 -6.07 -20.64 7.56
CA LYS A 218 -5.22 -20.84 8.75
C LYS A 218 -3.77 -20.45 8.52
N SER A 219 -3.29 -20.62 7.30
CA SER A 219 -1.91 -20.28 6.90
C SER A 219 -1.75 -18.86 6.35
N CYS A 220 -2.85 -18.10 6.20
CA CYS A 220 -2.81 -16.76 5.63
C CYS A 220 -2.39 -15.73 6.69
N PRO A 221 -1.24 -15.06 6.53
CA PRO A 221 -0.78 -14.08 7.51
C PRO A 221 -1.70 -12.86 7.55
N SER A 222 -1.78 -12.22 8.71
CA SER A 222 -2.59 -11.01 8.94
C SER A 222 -2.17 -9.78 8.12
N ASN A 223 -0.92 -9.74 7.64
CA ASN A 223 -0.39 -8.64 6.86
C ASN A 223 0.53 -9.13 5.72
N ASN A 224 0.79 -8.25 4.76
CA ASN A 224 1.61 -8.53 3.59
C ASN A 224 3.12 -8.35 3.83
N ILE A 225 3.56 -8.03 5.05
CA ILE A 225 4.96 -7.68 5.34
C ILE A 225 5.90 -8.85 5.04
N SER A 226 5.48 -10.08 5.31
CA SER A 226 6.25 -11.29 5.00
C SER A 226 6.52 -11.41 3.50
N VAL A 227 5.49 -11.16 2.68
CA VAL A 227 5.56 -11.19 1.21
C VAL A 227 6.44 -10.06 0.69
N GLU A 228 6.28 -8.83 1.20
CA GLU A 228 7.14 -7.70 0.82
C GLU A 228 8.62 -7.99 1.10
N ARG A 229 8.93 -8.55 2.27
CA ARG A 229 10.31 -8.94 2.63
C ARG A 229 10.86 -10.03 1.70
N LEU A 230 10.03 -11.00 1.31
CA LEU A 230 10.39 -12.04 0.35
C LEU A 230 10.73 -11.45 -1.02
N MET A 231 9.90 -10.53 -1.52
CA MET A 231 10.15 -9.85 -2.80
C MET A 231 11.45 -9.06 -2.77
N VAL A 232 11.71 -8.29 -1.70
CA VAL A 232 12.97 -7.54 -1.56
C VAL A 232 14.18 -8.47 -1.53
N LYS A 233 14.08 -9.64 -0.88
CA LYS A 233 15.15 -10.64 -0.89
C LYS A 233 15.39 -11.19 -2.30
N MET A 234 14.32 -11.44 -3.05
CA MET A 234 14.40 -11.90 -4.44
C MET A 234 15.05 -10.86 -5.34
N ASP A 235 14.59 -9.61 -5.28
CA ASP A 235 15.17 -8.50 -6.06
C ASP A 235 16.66 -8.34 -5.77
N ASN A 236 17.05 -8.40 -4.50
CA ASN A 236 18.44 -8.32 -4.10
C ASN A 236 19.26 -9.52 -4.61
N CYS A 237 18.68 -10.72 -4.69
CA CYS A 237 19.33 -11.88 -5.31
C CYS A 237 19.50 -11.69 -6.83
N ILE A 238 18.51 -11.13 -7.52
CA ILE A 238 18.59 -10.86 -8.96
C ILE A 238 19.71 -9.86 -9.26
N VAL A 239 19.84 -8.80 -8.46
CA VAL A 239 20.88 -7.77 -8.65
C VAL A 239 22.27 -8.31 -8.35
N ASN A 240 22.46 -9.04 -7.24
CA ASN A 240 23.80 -9.46 -6.80
C ASN A 240 24.26 -10.80 -7.38
N ALA A 241 23.33 -11.65 -7.83
CA ALA A 241 23.62 -12.98 -8.38
C ALA A 241 22.83 -13.24 -9.67
N PRO A 242 23.05 -12.44 -10.74
CA PRO A 242 22.26 -12.51 -11.98
C PRO A 242 22.44 -13.83 -12.74
N THR A 243 23.50 -14.59 -12.43
CA THR A 243 23.76 -15.92 -13.02
C THR A 243 22.96 -17.04 -12.35
N TYR A 244 22.33 -16.78 -11.20
CA TYR A 244 21.50 -17.78 -10.54
C TYR A 244 20.21 -17.99 -11.33
N ASN A 245 19.77 -19.24 -11.42
CA ASN A 245 18.43 -19.52 -11.92
C ASN A 245 17.39 -19.24 -10.82
N THR A 246 16.14 -19.03 -11.22
CA THR A 246 15.02 -18.73 -10.31
C THR A 246 14.89 -19.76 -9.19
N ASN A 247 14.99 -21.06 -9.50
CA ASN A 247 14.86 -22.14 -8.51
C ASN A 247 15.98 -22.09 -7.46
N SER A 248 17.21 -21.74 -7.87
CA SER A 248 18.35 -21.57 -6.95
C SER A 248 18.16 -20.36 -6.04
N MET A 249 17.65 -19.25 -6.57
CA MET A 249 17.31 -18.07 -5.76
C MET A 249 16.22 -18.42 -4.74
N GLU A 250 15.12 -19.03 -5.18
CA GLU A 250 14.02 -19.48 -4.33
C GLU A 250 14.50 -20.43 -3.23
N SER A 251 15.33 -21.42 -3.59
CA SER A 251 15.88 -22.39 -2.64
C SER A 251 16.69 -21.72 -1.53
N VAL A 252 17.54 -20.74 -1.89
CA VAL A 252 18.34 -19.98 -0.90
C VAL A 252 17.44 -19.15 0.01
N ILE A 253 16.42 -18.50 -0.56
CA ILE A 253 15.48 -17.67 0.21
C ILE A 253 14.65 -18.54 1.17
N MET A 254 14.13 -19.68 0.70
CA MET A 254 13.38 -20.64 1.51
C MET A 254 14.24 -21.23 2.62
N PHE A 255 15.46 -21.67 2.30
CA PHE A 255 16.39 -22.25 3.28
C PHE A 255 16.68 -21.27 4.43
N LYS A 256 16.85 -19.98 4.11
CA LYS A 256 17.07 -18.92 5.11
C LYS A 256 15.80 -18.59 5.92
N ASN A 257 14.64 -18.51 5.28
CA ASN A 257 13.41 -18.09 5.96
C ASN A 257 12.79 -19.20 6.83
N ASN A 258 12.99 -20.46 6.46
CA ASN A 258 12.46 -21.60 7.19
C ASN A 258 13.41 -22.07 8.31
N ASN A 259 14.44 -21.29 8.63
CA ASN A 259 15.51 -21.64 9.58
C ASN A 259 16.05 -23.06 9.36
N THR A 260 16.15 -23.49 8.09
CA THR A 260 16.45 -24.88 7.75
C THR A 260 17.84 -25.29 8.25
N GLN A 261 18.78 -24.35 8.31
CA GLN A 261 20.10 -24.58 8.89
C GLN A 261 20.04 -24.93 10.38
N GLU A 262 19.30 -24.15 11.17
CA GLU A 262 19.13 -24.39 12.60
C GLU A 262 18.37 -25.70 12.85
N TRP A 263 17.32 -25.95 12.06
CA TRP A 263 16.59 -27.22 12.10
C TRP A 263 17.52 -28.42 11.82
N LEU A 264 18.44 -28.31 10.85
CA LEU A 264 19.44 -29.35 10.57
C LEU A 264 20.46 -29.50 11.70
N HIS A 265 20.91 -28.40 12.32
CA HIS A 265 21.85 -28.45 13.45
C HIS A 265 21.26 -29.12 14.70
N ASN A 266 19.93 -29.08 14.86
CA ASN A 266 19.23 -29.75 15.94
C ASN A 266 18.98 -31.25 15.68
N LYS A 267 19.47 -31.81 14.57
CA LYS A 267 19.40 -33.25 14.25
C LYS A 267 20.73 -33.94 14.53
N THR A 268 20.67 -35.24 14.72
CA THR A 268 21.89 -36.05 14.86
C THR A 268 22.66 -36.10 13.55
N ASP A 269 23.98 -36.29 13.61
CA ASP A 269 24.84 -36.34 12.41
C ASP A 269 24.40 -37.42 11.40
N VAL A 270 23.89 -38.55 11.91
CA VAL A 270 23.37 -39.66 11.10
C VAL A 270 22.10 -39.23 10.34
N GLU A 271 21.18 -38.54 11.00
CA GLU A 271 19.96 -38.03 10.39
C GLU A 271 20.25 -36.93 9.38
N THR A 272 21.11 -35.98 9.73
CA THR A 272 21.54 -34.88 8.85
C THR A 272 22.16 -35.41 7.56
N THR A 273 23.07 -36.37 7.68
CA THR A 273 23.72 -37.01 6.52
C THR A 273 22.69 -37.73 5.64
N LYS A 274 21.73 -38.44 6.26
CA LYS A 274 20.65 -39.12 5.54
C LYS A 274 19.74 -38.15 4.80
N ILE A 275 19.37 -37.02 5.42
CA ILE A 275 18.54 -35.97 4.82
C ILE A 275 19.25 -35.34 3.62
N ILE A 276 20.52 -34.96 3.76
CA ILE A 276 21.31 -34.36 2.68
C ILE A 276 21.49 -35.35 1.52
N ALA A 277 21.79 -36.62 1.81
CA ALA A 277 21.92 -37.66 0.79
C ALA A 277 20.61 -37.84 0.01
N ASN A 278 19.46 -37.84 0.71
CA ASN A 278 18.15 -37.95 0.06
C ASN A 278 17.84 -36.71 -0.80
N ALA A 279 18.13 -35.50 -0.30
CA ALA A 279 17.95 -34.26 -1.06
C ALA A 279 18.79 -34.25 -2.36
N ARG A 280 20.05 -34.69 -2.30
CA ARG A 280 20.92 -34.84 -3.49
C ARG A 280 20.34 -35.84 -4.49
N LYS A 281 19.82 -36.98 -4.01
CA LYS A 281 19.18 -37.99 -4.87
C LYS A 281 17.93 -37.45 -5.57
N GLN A 282 17.10 -36.70 -4.85
CA GLN A 282 15.87 -36.11 -5.37
C GLN A 282 16.13 -34.95 -6.35
N ASN A 283 17.25 -34.23 -6.21
CA ASN A 283 17.62 -33.13 -7.11
C ASN A 283 17.70 -33.56 -8.58
N ASN A 284 18.22 -34.75 -8.87
CA ASN A 284 18.31 -35.23 -10.26
C ASN A 284 16.92 -35.42 -10.89
N LYS A 285 15.97 -35.96 -10.11
CA LYS A 285 14.58 -36.09 -10.56
C LYS A 285 13.95 -34.70 -10.76
N PHE A 286 14.13 -33.80 -9.80
CA PHE A 286 13.64 -32.43 -9.90
C PHE A 286 14.16 -31.70 -11.16
N LEU A 287 15.45 -31.80 -11.46
CA LEU A 287 16.03 -31.19 -12.67
C LEU A 287 15.43 -31.75 -13.96
N SER A 288 15.17 -33.06 -14.01
CA SER A 288 14.49 -33.70 -15.13
C SER A 288 13.06 -33.17 -15.29
N ASP A 289 12.30 -33.11 -14.19
CA ASP A 289 10.92 -32.63 -14.18
C ASP A 289 10.82 -31.16 -14.60
N VAL A 290 11.73 -30.31 -14.13
CA VAL A 290 11.82 -28.89 -14.53
C VAL A 290 12.11 -28.76 -16.03
N LYS A 291 13.01 -29.59 -16.58
CA LYS A 291 13.31 -29.58 -18.02
C LYS A 291 12.10 -30.03 -18.85
N CYS A 292 11.37 -31.04 -18.39
CA CYS A 292 10.14 -31.50 -19.03
C CYS A 292 9.08 -30.38 -19.03
N ARG A 293 8.81 -29.79 -17.86
CA ARG A 293 7.82 -28.71 -17.73
C ARG A 293 8.16 -27.47 -18.55
N LYS A 294 9.45 -27.13 -18.71
CA LYS A 294 9.86 -26.04 -19.63
C LYS A 294 9.50 -26.32 -21.09
N LYS A 295 9.60 -27.57 -21.55
CA LYS A 295 9.16 -27.95 -22.89
C LYS A 295 7.64 -27.83 -23.03
N ASP A 296 6.91 -28.32 -22.04
CA ASP A 296 5.44 -28.26 -22.05
C ASP A 296 4.94 -26.82 -22.09
N LEU A 297 5.52 -25.95 -21.24
CA LEU A 297 5.21 -24.51 -21.24
C LEU A 297 5.56 -23.84 -22.57
N PHE A 298 6.65 -24.24 -23.20
CA PHE A 298 7.01 -23.73 -24.53
C PHE A 298 5.96 -24.10 -25.57
N HIS A 299 5.48 -25.35 -25.58
CA HIS A 299 4.41 -25.79 -26.46
C HIS A 299 3.09 -25.05 -26.20
N GLN A 300 2.67 -24.93 -24.94
CA GLN A 300 1.46 -24.20 -24.55
C GLN A 300 1.52 -22.72 -24.96
N ASN A 301 2.67 -22.08 -24.77
CA ASN A 301 2.87 -20.68 -25.18
C ASN A 301 2.80 -20.53 -26.71
N LEU A 302 3.38 -21.47 -27.46
CA LEU A 302 3.27 -21.47 -28.93
C LEU A 302 1.83 -21.63 -29.41
N GLU A 303 1.07 -22.55 -28.80
CA GLU A 303 -0.36 -22.71 -29.12
C GLU A 303 -1.15 -21.44 -28.79
N THR A 304 -0.88 -20.82 -27.65
CA THR A 304 -1.51 -19.56 -27.24
C THR A 304 -1.22 -18.44 -28.25
N ILE A 305 0.02 -18.34 -28.74
CA ILE A 305 0.41 -17.36 -29.76
C ILE A 305 -0.32 -17.64 -31.08
N ARG A 306 -0.37 -18.90 -31.54
CA ARG A 306 -1.11 -19.29 -32.75
C ARG A 306 -2.58 -18.96 -32.64
N GLN A 307 -3.20 -19.24 -31.49
CA GLN A 307 -4.61 -18.94 -31.26
C GLN A 307 -4.89 -17.44 -31.28
N ARG A 308 -3.96 -16.62 -30.76
CA ARG A 308 -4.06 -15.15 -30.87
C ARG A 308 -3.98 -14.69 -32.33
N GLN A 309 -3.06 -15.23 -33.12
CA GLN A 309 -2.93 -14.89 -34.54
C GLN A 309 -4.17 -15.28 -35.35
N ILE A 310 -4.76 -16.46 -35.07
CA ILE A 310 -6.00 -16.92 -35.70
C ILE A 310 -7.18 -16.01 -35.29
N ASN A 311 -7.30 -15.67 -34.01
CA ASN A 311 -8.36 -14.78 -33.55
C ASN A 311 -8.24 -13.36 -34.15
N GLU A 312 -7.01 -12.87 -34.33
CA GLU A 312 -6.74 -11.58 -34.96
C GLU A 312 -7.05 -11.59 -36.45
N SER A 313 -6.70 -12.66 -37.18
CA SER A 313 -7.08 -12.81 -38.58
C SER A 313 -8.59 -12.92 -38.76
N HIS A 314 -9.29 -13.67 -37.89
CA HIS A 314 -10.77 -13.72 -37.89
C HIS A 314 -11.39 -12.35 -37.61
N ARG A 315 -10.83 -11.57 -36.67
CA ARG A 315 -11.29 -10.19 -36.42
C ARG A 315 -11.10 -9.32 -37.65
N GLN A 316 -9.96 -9.42 -38.33
CA GLN A 316 -9.69 -8.64 -39.55
C GLN A 316 -10.63 -9.03 -40.69
N VAL A 317 -10.89 -10.32 -40.88
CA VAL A 317 -11.86 -10.81 -41.88
C VAL A 317 -13.27 -10.30 -41.55
N LYS A 318 -13.68 -10.37 -40.27
CA LYS A 318 -14.99 -9.85 -39.85
C LYS A 318 -15.11 -8.34 -40.12
N LEU A 319 -14.08 -7.57 -39.76
CA LEU A 319 -14.03 -6.14 -40.00
C LEU A 319 -14.07 -5.81 -41.50
N ASN A 320 -13.36 -6.57 -42.33
CA ASN A 320 -13.39 -6.42 -43.78
C ASN A 320 -14.77 -6.74 -44.35
N VAL A 321 -15.44 -7.79 -43.85
CA VAL A 321 -16.82 -8.13 -44.26
C VAL A 321 -17.81 -7.04 -43.84
N GLU A 322 -17.70 -6.51 -42.62
CA GLU A 322 -18.52 -5.40 -42.15
C GLU A 322 -18.28 -4.14 -42.99
N MET A 323 -17.03 -3.83 -43.32
CA MET A 323 -16.66 -2.71 -44.19
C MET A 323 -17.18 -2.90 -45.62
N GLN A 324 -17.06 -4.10 -46.18
CA GLN A 324 -17.60 -4.45 -47.50
C GLN A 324 -19.13 -4.32 -47.52
N THR A 325 -19.80 -4.79 -46.46
CA THR A 325 -21.26 -4.68 -46.30
C THR A 325 -21.68 -3.22 -46.19
N ALA A 326 -20.95 -2.41 -45.43
CA ALA A 326 -21.19 -0.98 -45.30
C ALA A 326 -20.99 -0.25 -46.65
N LEU A 327 -19.95 -0.63 -47.41
CA LEU A 327 -19.72 -0.13 -48.77
C LEU A 327 -20.81 -0.57 -49.75
N ASP A 328 -21.30 -1.80 -49.66
CA ASP A 328 -22.40 -2.29 -50.50
C ASP A 328 -23.72 -1.58 -50.18
N VAL A 329 -24.01 -1.33 -48.90
CA VAL A 329 -25.16 -0.51 -48.48
C VAL A 329 -25.01 0.93 -48.98
N PHE A 330 -23.81 1.50 -48.85
CA PHE A 330 -23.50 2.84 -49.36
C PHE A 330 -23.66 2.93 -50.89
N ASN A 331 -23.20 1.91 -51.63
CA ASN A 331 -23.34 1.85 -53.09
C ASN A 331 -24.78 1.60 -53.54
N ARG A 332 -25.56 0.82 -52.79
CA ARG A 332 -26.99 0.59 -53.08
C ARG A 332 -27.84 1.81 -52.79
N ASN A 333 -27.58 2.49 -51.67
CA ASN A 333 -28.43 3.59 -51.22
C ASN A 333 -27.96 4.95 -51.75
N GLY A 334 -26.74 5.03 -52.26
CA GLY A 334 -26.11 6.27 -52.72
C GLY A 334 -25.94 7.30 -51.60
N ILE A 335 -25.17 8.37 -51.85
CA ILE A 335 -25.15 9.52 -50.94
C ILE A 335 -26.46 10.30 -51.18
N TRP A 336 -27.27 10.46 -50.14
CA TRP A 336 -28.53 11.20 -50.20
C TRP A 336 -28.24 12.70 -50.25
N ASN A 337 -27.89 13.19 -51.43
CA ASN A 337 -27.36 14.54 -51.63
C ASN A 337 -28.44 15.61 -51.74
N THR A 338 -29.71 15.23 -51.75
CA THR A 338 -30.85 16.14 -51.95
C THR A 338 -32.03 15.74 -51.08
N ASP A 339 -32.70 16.72 -50.48
CA ASP A 339 -33.83 16.53 -49.55
C ASP A 339 -34.98 15.70 -50.13
N SER A 340 -35.14 15.70 -51.47
CA SER A 340 -36.14 14.89 -52.15
C SER A 340 -35.83 13.39 -52.10
N LYS A 341 -34.55 13.00 -52.26
CA LYS A 341 -34.12 11.60 -52.22
C LYS A 341 -34.19 11.00 -50.80
N ILE A 342 -33.98 11.83 -49.78
CA ILE A 342 -34.12 11.44 -48.37
C ILE A 342 -35.56 11.00 -48.06
N LYS A 343 -36.56 11.73 -48.58
CA LYS A 343 -37.97 11.42 -48.34
C LYS A 343 -38.42 10.14 -49.05
N GLU A 344 -38.01 9.92 -50.30
CA GLU A 344 -38.35 8.69 -51.04
C GLU A 344 -37.75 7.44 -50.38
N GLU A 345 -36.48 7.47 -49.99
CA GLU A 345 -35.83 6.30 -49.41
C GLU A 345 -36.31 5.99 -47.97
N LEU A 346 -36.70 7.02 -47.19
CA LEU A 346 -37.33 6.83 -45.88
C LEU A 346 -38.70 6.13 -45.98
N GLU A 347 -39.47 6.39 -47.03
CA GLU A 347 -40.73 5.66 -47.26
C GLU A 347 -40.50 4.19 -47.62
N ILE A 348 -39.42 3.88 -48.35
CA ILE A 348 -39.05 2.52 -48.72
C ILE A 348 -38.58 1.72 -47.49
N ILE A 349 -37.78 2.33 -46.61
CA ILE A 349 -37.32 1.70 -45.36
C ILE A 349 -38.50 1.44 -44.41
N ASN A 350 -39.43 2.38 -44.27
CA ASN A 350 -40.63 2.20 -43.45
C ASN A 350 -41.56 1.08 -43.96
N LYS A 351 -41.55 0.78 -45.26
CA LYS A 351 -42.29 -0.36 -45.84
C LYS A 351 -41.59 -1.71 -45.66
N LYS A 352 -40.28 -1.75 -45.38
CA LYS A 352 -39.49 -2.99 -45.17
C LYS A 352 -39.05 -3.18 -43.71
N GLY A 353 -39.94 -2.91 -42.76
CA GLY A 353 -39.70 -3.19 -41.35
C GLY A 353 -39.37 -4.67 -41.07
N PRO A 354 -38.46 -4.98 -40.12
CA PRO A 354 -38.05 -6.33 -39.81
C PRO A 354 -39.16 -7.10 -39.07
N ASN A 355 -39.53 -8.29 -39.58
CA ASN A 355 -40.25 -9.31 -38.82
C ASN A 355 -39.33 -9.81 -37.70
N TYR A 356 -39.40 -9.19 -36.52
CA TYR A 356 -38.97 -9.83 -35.27
C TYR A 356 -40.17 -10.60 -34.70
N SER A 357 -40.34 -11.83 -35.17
CA SER A 357 -41.11 -12.86 -34.46
C SER A 357 -40.17 -13.57 -33.48
N THR A 358 -40.53 -13.46 -32.19
CA THR A 358 -40.17 -14.29 -31.01
C THR A 358 -38.88 -15.09 -31.02
#